data_AF-A0A1Q9E1K6-F1
#
_entry.id   AF-A0A1Q9E1K6-F1
#
_cell.length_a   1.000
_cell.length_b   1.000
_cell.length_c   1.000
_cell.angle_alpha   90.00
_cell.angle_beta   90.00
_cell.angle_gamma   90.00
#
_symmetry.space_group_name_H-M   'P 1'
#
loop_
_entity.id
_entity.type
_entity.pdbx_description
1 polymer ?
#
loop_
_entity_poly.entity_id
_entity_poly.type
_entity_poly.pdbx_seq_one_letter_code
_entity_poly.pdbx_strand_id
1 'polypeptide(L)'
;MEMSFDQGDEDQQLDEAATAIMLRRLPCKLMIDSFLEILNQVWPGRYNFVYVPHDKSRARNVALAFVNFTDSESARMAYAYFQGRAHPMDIRLGRHIRVCQADVQGLNLNLAYFIARSGFSDMGNPHAPRVFENGRRIDLVEAVQKHVTMQLVAQAGRHMKAVDDVRARREAPKDRRKDASVPLVPQAPGRHAWHSDQDDSSGSSTRRRASEDGTDPSGGSSSSHSPVSIRARDSFLLFDEQRVLDTGDGDLVHVHYTSFLKKEGAQFESTRDGDPYVFKLGKCKDHSKPECMKGFQSALLGMCAGEKRKATVPPKLGFDKKARPSGIRSDEHLIFHLEMVDIDKA
;
A
#
# COMPACT_ATOMS: atom_id res chain seq x y z
N MET A 1 11.55 -16.28 23.35
CA MET A 1 11.36 -14.88 23.77
C MET A 1 10.73 -14.17 22.59
N GLU A 2 9.46 -13.78 22.76
CA GLU A 2 8.62 -13.18 21.73
C GLU A 2 9.25 -11.89 21.19
N MET A 3 9.22 -11.72 19.88
CA MET A 3 9.63 -10.49 19.22
C MET A 3 8.42 -9.56 19.15
N SER A 4 8.47 -8.49 19.93
CA SER A 4 7.57 -7.34 19.84
C SER A 4 7.86 -6.55 18.56
N PHE A 5 6.81 -6.30 17.78
CA PHE A 5 6.84 -5.41 16.62
C PHE A 5 6.43 -4.02 17.12
N ASP A 6 7.29 -3.02 16.97
CA ASP A 6 6.89 -1.65 17.26
C ASP A 6 6.00 -1.13 16.12
N GLN A 7 4.84 -0.61 16.52
CA GLN A 7 3.66 -0.28 15.73
C GLN A 7 3.85 1.08 15.04
N GLY A 8 3.70 1.11 13.72
CA GLY A 8 3.71 2.35 12.92
C GLY A 8 2.78 2.32 11.71
N ASP A 9 1.90 1.32 11.63
CA ASP A 9 0.68 1.38 10.81
C ASP A 9 -0.44 1.35 11.85
N GLU A 10 -1.16 2.45 12.06
CA GLU A 10 -2.36 2.43 12.91
C GLU A 10 -3.22 1.24 12.49
N ASP A 11 -3.61 0.38 13.44
CA ASP A 11 -4.44 -0.79 13.22
C ASP A 11 -5.79 -0.34 12.62
N GLN A 12 -5.82 -0.23 11.29
CA GLN A 12 -6.95 0.30 10.56
C GLN A 12 -8.05 -0.76 10.57
N GLN A 13 -8.86 -0.72 11.62
CA GLN A 13 -9.96 -1.67 11.80
C GLN A 13 -10.99 -1.47 10.68
N LEU A 14 -11.41 -2.58 10.07
CA LEU A 14 -12.46 -2.58 9.04
C LEU A 14 -13.77 -2.04 9.65
N ASP A 15 -14.43 -1.10 8.96
CA ASP A 15 -15.76 -0.61 9.35
C ASP A 15 -16.75 -1.78 9.50
N GLU A 16 -17.61 -1.75 10.52
CA GLU A 16 -18.59 -2.81 10.81
C GLU A 16 -19.55 -3.09 9.66
N ALA A 17 -19.82 -2.08 8.83
CA ALA A 17 -20.69 -2.19 7.66
C ALA A 17 -19.92 -2.52 6.36
N ALA A 18 -18.58 -2.56 6.38
CA ALA A 18 -17.81 -2.80 5.19
C ALA A 18 -17.97 -4.24 4.69
N THR A 19 -18.21 -4.36 3.38
CA THR A 19 -18.35 -5.61 2.64
C THR A 19 -17.19 -5.82 1.66
N ALA A 20 -16.44 -4.78 1.31
CA ALA A 20 -15.33 -4.84 0.36
C ALA A 20 -13.97 -4.61 1.02
N ILE A 21 -13.01 -5.46 0.63
CA ILE A 21 -11.60 -5.33 1.00
C ILE A 21 -10.72 -5.23 -0.25
N MET A 22 -9.55 -4.62 -0.07
CA MET A 22 -8.51 -4.51 -1.08
C MET A 22 -7.26 -5.26 -0.58
N LEU A 23 -6.75 -6.15 -1.42
CA LEU A 23 -5.47 -6.82 -1.21
C LEU A 23 -4.40 -6.10 -2.04
N ARG A 24 -3.28 -5.82 -1.39
CA ARG A 24 -2.09 -5.19 -1.98
C ARG A 24 -0.91 -6.13 -1.88
N ARG A 25 0.05 -5.96 -2.79
CA ARG A 25 1.22 -6.84 -2.92
C ARG A 25 0.80 -8.27 -3.28
N LEU A 26 -0.26 -8.39 -4.08
CA LEU A 26 -0.65 -9.66 -4.69
C LEU A 26 0.51 -10.15 -5.59
N PRO A 27 0.91 -11.43 -5.55
CA PRO A 27 1.94 -11.93 -6.45
C PRO A 27 1.54 -11.69 -7.90
N CYS A 28 2.41 -11.04 -8.68
CA CYS A 28 2.07 -10.46 -9.99
C CYS A 28 1.58 -11.49 -11.03
N LYS A 29 2.00 -12.76 -10.90
CA LYS A 29 1.57 -13.87 -11.79
C LYS A 29 0.29 -14.57 -11.33
N LEU A 30 -0.27 -14.19 -10.18
CA LEU A 30 -1.51 -14.79 -9.68
C LEU A 30 -2.69 -14.28 -10.52
N MET A 31 -3.27 -15.16 -11.33
CA MET A 31 -4.42 -14.84 -12.16
C MET A 31 -5.72 -14.90 -11.35
N ILE A 32 -6.77 -14.23 -11.86
CA ILE A 32 -8.08 -14.16 -11.19
C ILE A 32 -8.66 -15.55 -10.91
N ASP A 33 -8.52 -16.51 -11.83
CA ASP A 33 -9.09 -17.85 -11.63
C ASP A 33 -8.33 -18.62 -10.52
N SER A 34 -7.00 -18.53 -10.46
CA SER A 34 -6.22 -19.09 -9.34
C SER A 34 -6.52 -18.39 -8.01
N PHE A 35 -6.79 -17.09 -8.04
CA PHE A 35 -7.19 -16.35 -6.85
C PHE A 35 -8.59 -16.77 -6.37
N LEU A 36 -9.53 -17.02 -7.29
CA LEU A 36 -10.84 -17.58 -6.97
C LEU A 36 -10.75 -18.99 -6.36
N GLU A 37 -9.86 -19.85 -6.84
CA GLU A 37 -9.61 -21.15 -6.20
C GLU A 37 -9.23 -21.00 -4.73
N ILE A 38 -8.37 -20.03 -4.42
CA ILE A 38 -7.95 -19.75 -3.04
C ILE A 38 -9.12 -19.22 -2.21
N LEU A 39 -9.89 -18.26 -2.74
CA LEU A 39 -11.07 -17.75 -2.06
C LEU A 39 -12.11 -18.85 -1.80
N ASN A 40 -12.29 -19.78 -2.74
CA ASN A 40 -13.24 -20.89 -2.61
C ASN A 40 -12.83 -21.94 -1.58
N GLN A 41 -11.55 -22.05 -1.24
CA GLN A 41 -11.10 -22.93 -0.16
C GLN A 41 -11.53 -22.42 1.23
N VAL A 42 -11.64 -21.09 1.39
CA VAL A 42 -11.86 -20.46 2.71
C VAL A 42 -13.25 -19.84 2.85
N TRP A 43 -13.77 -19.23 1.79
CA TRP A 43 -15.05 -18.51 1.76
C TRP A 43 -15.94 -18.93 0.58
N PRO A 44 -16.26 -20.23 0.43
CA PRO A 44 -17.10 -20.69 -0.66
C PRO A 44 -18.46 -19.99 -0.63
N GLY A 45 -18.79 -19.29 -1.71
CA GLY A 45 -20.10 -18.62 -1.88
C GLY A 45 -20.35 -17.40 -0.98
N ARG A 46 -19.37 -16.88 -0.26
CA ARG A 46 -19.52 -15.71 0.65
C ARG A 46 -19.07 -14.38 0.03
N TYR A 47 -18.82 -14.37 -1.29
CA TYR A 47 -18.44 -13.18 -2.03
C TYR A 47 -19.23 -13.07 -3.33
N ASN A 48 -19.45 -11.84 -3.78
CA ASN A 48 -20.26 -11.53 -4.97
C ASN A 48 -19.52 -10.72 -6.04
N PHE A 49 -18.34 -10.19 -5.74
CA PHE A 49 -17.49 -9.50 -6.71
C PHE A 49 -16.02 -9.78 -6.42
N VAL A 50 -15.26 -10.19 -7.44
CA VAL A 50 -13.81 -10.34 -7.38
C VAL A 50 -13.20 -9.68 -8.61
N TYR A 51 -12.21 -8.83 -8.41
CA TYR A 51 -11.48 -8.19 -9.50
C TYR A 51 -9.99 -8.18 -9.25
N VAL A 52 -9.21 -8.63 -10.23
CA VAL A 52 -7.75 -8.62 -10.22
C VAL A 52 -7.32 -7.84 -11.46
N PRO A 53 -7.08 -6.52 -11.35
CA PRO A 53 -6.70 -5.72 -12.50
C PRO A 53 -5.42 -6.24 -13.14
N HIS A 54 -5.43 -6.31 -14.47
CA HIS A 54 -4.41 -6.97 -15.25
C HIS A 54 -3.80 -6.05 -16.29
N ASP A 55 -2.47 -5.94 -16.28
CA ASP A 55 -1.71 -5.23 -17.29
C ASP A 55 -1.53 -6.14 -18.50
N LYS A 56 -2.36 -5.92 -19.53
CA LYS A 56 -2.33 -6.68 -20.80
C LYS A 56 -0.97 -6.61 -21.47
N SER A 57 -0.25 -5.49 -21.36
CA SER A 57 1.05 -5.30 -22.01
C SER A 57 2.15 -6.15 -21.38
N ARG A 58 2.02 -6.48 -20.08
CA ARG A 58 3.00 -7.25 -19.31
C ARG A 58 2.54 -8.65 -18.92
N ALA A 59 1.35 -9.06 -19.37
CA ALA A 59 0.75 -10.36 -19.07
C ALA A 59 0.78 -10.72 -17.56
N ARG A 60 0.43 -9.76 -16.69
CA ARG A 60 0.45 -9.93 -15.22
C ARG A 60 -0.55 -9.02 -14.52
N ASN A 61 -0.90 -9.33 -13.27
CA ASN A 61 -1.70 -8.42 -12.44
C ASN A 61 -0.86 -7.24 -11.91
N VAL A 62 -1.55 -6.17 -11.50
CA VAL A 62 -0.92 -4.94 -10.97
C VAL A 62 -0.65 -4.99 -9.46
N ALA A 63 -0.44 -6.19 -8.91
CA ALA A 63 -0.27 -6.47 -7.49
C ALA A 63 -1.47 -6.09 -6.60
N LEU A 64 -2.67 -6.10 -7.16
CA LEU A 64 -3.92 -5.72 -6.51
C LEU A 64 -5.03 -6.78 -6.71
N ALA A 65 -5.87 -6.92 -5.69
CA ALA A 65 -7.12 -7.65 -5.76
C ALA A 65 -8.22 -6.89 -4.99
N PHE A 66 -9.45 -6.93 -5.49
CA PHE A 66 -10.63 -6.40 -4.82
C PHE A 66 -11.63 -7.54 -4.63
N VAL A 67 -12.18 -7.65 -3.42
CA VAL A 67 -13.18 -8.67 -3.09
C VAL A 67 -14.32 -8.00 -2.33
N ASN A 68 -15.54 -8.10 -2.86
CA ASN A 68 -16.76 -7.75 -2.15
C ASN A 68 -17.44 -9.02 -1.63
N PHE A 69 -17.62 -9.09 -0.32
CA PHE A 69 -18.31 -10.15 0.38
C PHE A 69 -19.83 -9.90 0.42
N THR A 70 -20.60 -10.96 0.62
CA THR A 70 -22.07 -10.90 0.72
C THR A 70 -22.55 -10.21 1.99
N ASP A 71 -21.73 -10.23 3.03
CA ASP A 71 -22.02 -9.70 4.36
C ASP A 71 -20.73 -9.18 5.01
N SER A 72 -20.87 -8.23 5.94
CA SER A 72 -19.72 -7.59 6.59
C SER A 72 -18.99 -8.51 7.56
N GLU A 73 -19.67 -9.52 8.10
CA GLU A 73 -19.04 -10.55 8.93
C GLU A 73 -18.00 -11.33 8.14
N SER A 74 -18.35 -11.79 6.94
CA SER A 74 -17.41 -12.46 6.03
C SER A 74 -16.26 -11.57 5.64
N ALA A 75 -16.52 -10.29 5.34
CA ALA A 75 -15.48 -9.32 5.03
C ALA A 75 -14.50 -9.15 6.19
N ARG A 76 -15.00 -9.03 7.42
CA ARG A 76 -14.19 -8.92 8.64
C ARG A 76 -13.37 -10.19 8.91
N MET A 77 -13.96 -11.36 8.73
CA MET A 77 -13.24 -12.64 8.83
C MET A 77 -12.13 -12.72 7.78
N ALA A 78 -12.41 -12.33 6.54
CA ALA A 78 -11.41 -12.28 5.48
C ALA A 78 -10.31 -11.26 5.73
N TYR A 79 -10.68 -10.08 6.23
CA TYR A 79 -9.74 -9.04 6.63
C TYR A 79 -8.77 -9.56 7.71
N ALA A 80 -9.30 -10.13 8.80
CA ALA A 80 -8.48 -10.71 9.86
C ALA A 80 -7.60 -11.87 9.34
N TYR A 81 -8.16 -12.71 8.47
CA TYR A 81 -7.42 -13.80 7.84
C TYR A 81 -6.23 -13.28 7.03
N PHE A 82 -6.43 -12.30 6.14
CA PHE A 82 -5.37 -11.75 5.30
C PHE A 82 -4.37 -10.85 6.06
N GLN A 83 -4.73 -10.34 7.24
CA GLN A 83 -3.79 -9.66 8.13
C GLN A 83 -2.83 -10.64 8.84
N GLY A 84 -3.27 -11.88 9.10
CA GLY A 84 -2.53 -12.87 9.87
C GLY A 84 -1.16 -13.21 9.27
N ARG A 85 -0.09 -13.09 10.09
CA ARG A 85 1.31 -13.38 9.68
C ARG A 85 1.74 -14.85 9.88
N ALA A 86 0.87 -15.73 10.37
CA ALA A 86 1.19 -17.13 10.68
C ALA A 86 0.68 -18.09 9.58
N HIS A 87 1.59 -18.94 9.06
CA HIS A 87 1.44 -19.93 7.97
C HIS A 87 0.24 -20.92 8.04
N PRO A 88 -0.12 -21.63 6.94
CA PRO A 88 0.24 -21.43 5.54
C PRO A 88 -0.98 -20.86 4.79
N MET A 89 -0.84 -19.62 4.33
CA MET A 89 -1.58 -19.17 3.16
C MET A 89 -1.28 -20.13 2.01
N ASP A 90 -2.22 -20.27 1.06
CA ASP A 90 -1.89 -20.88 -0.23
C ASP A 90 -0.57 -20.25 -0.71
N ILE A 91 0.44 -21.08 -0.96
CA ILE A 91 1.81 -20.63 -1.25
C ILE A 91 1.86 -19.65 -2.43
N ARG A 92 0.82 -19.67 -3.28
CA ARG A 92 0.63 -18.76 -4.42
C ARG A 92 0.32 -17.32 -4.03
N LEU A 93 -0.12 -17.04 -2.79
CA LEU A 93 -0.36 -15.68 -2.27
C LEU A 93 0.90 -15.00 -1.72
N GLY A 94 1.91 -15.78 -1.30
CA GLY A 94 3.10 -15.23 -0.67
C GLY A 94 2.87 -14.65 0.74
N ARG A 95 3.94 -14.18 1.39
CA ARG A 95 3.93 -13.76 2.81
C ARG A 95 3.79 -12.25 3.03
N HIS A 96 3.63 -11.48 1.96
CA HIS A 96 3.74 -10.02 2.00
C HIS A 96 2.45 -9.30 1.60
N ILE A 97 1.36 -10.04 1.37
CA ILE A 97 0.05 -9.43 1.11
C ILE A 97 -0.31 -8.52 2.28
N ARG A 98 -0.83 -7.35 1.94
CA ARG A 98 -1.47 -6.43 2.87
C ARG A 98 -2.93 -6.33 2.52
N VAL A 99 -3.79 -6.21 3.53
CA VAL A 99 -5.22 -6.02 3.36
C VAL A 99 -5.63 -4.68 3.96
N CYS A 100 -6.51 -3.96 3.26
CA CYS A 100 -7.14 -2.73 3.74
C CYS A 100 -8.63 -2.75 3.39
N GLN A 101 -9.41 -1.89 4.04
CA GLN A 101 -10.76 -1.58 3.57
C GLN A 101 -10.69 -1.02 2.14
N ALA A 102 -11.61 -1.42 1.26
CA ALA A 102 -11.74 -0.77 -0.04
C ALA A 102 -12.55 0.52 0.09
N ASP A 103 -12.21 1.59 -0.64
CA ASP A 103 -13.02 2.81 -0.58
C ASP A 103 -14.41 2.61 -1.24
N VAL A 104 -14.49 1.68 -2.19
CA VAL A 104 -15.75 1.31 -2.87
C VAL A 104 -16.36 0.08 -2.19
N GLN A 105 -17.53 0.28 -1.59
CA GLN A 105 -18.27 -0.75 -0.84
C GLN A 105 -19.51 -1.21 -1.61
N GLY A 106 -19.79 -2.52 -1.60
CA GLY A 106 -20.97 -3.13 -2.21
C GLY A 106 -20.83 -3.44 -3.70
N LEU A 107 -21.62 -4.41 -4.17
CA LEU A 107 -21.58 -4.93 -5.55
C LEU A 107 -21.87 -3.85 -6.61
N ASN A 108 -22.99 -3.13 -6.46
CA ASN A 108 -23.48 -2.18 -7.47
C ASN A 108 -22.46 -1.07 -7.74
N LEU A 109 -21.85 -0.54 -6.69
CA LEU A 109 -20.82 0.50 -6.83
C LEU A 109 -19.54 -0.09 -7.43
N ASN A 110 -19.07 -1.25 -6.97
CA ASN A 110 -17.87 -1.88 -7.56
C ASN A 110 -18.01 -2.12 -9.07
N LEU A 111 -19.19 -2.57 -9.53
CA LEU A 111 -19.50 -2.70 -10.96
C LEU A 111 -19.54 -1.34 -11.67
N ALA A 112 -20.18 -0.33 -11.07
CA ALA A 112 -20.24 1.01 -11.65
C ALA A 112 -18.85 1.64 -11.81
N TYR A 113 -17.93 1.44 -10.85
CA TYR A 113 -16.54 1.88 -10.94
C TYR A 113 -15.78 1.16 -12.05
N PHE A 114 -15.95 -0.16 -12.20
CA PHE A 114 -15.35 -0.90 -13.30
C PHE A 114 -15.80 -0.34 -14.66
N ILE A 115 -17.11 -0.13 -14.84
CA ILE A 115 -17.65 0.41 -16.09
C ILE A 115 -17.19 1.84 -16.34
N ALA A 116 -17.19 2.70 -15.33
CA ALA A 116 -16.75 4.08 -15.47
C ALA A 116 -15.25 4.17 -15.83
N ARG A 117 -14.44 3.22 -15.38
CA ARG A 117 -12.99 3.18 -15.64
C ARG A 117 -12.63 2.52 -16.96
N SER A 118 -13.17 1.33 -17.23
CA SER A 118 -12.77 0.48 -18.36
C SER A 118 -13.70 0.61 -19.58
N GLY A 119 -14.89 1.18 -19.39
CA GLY A 119 -15.93 1.21 -20.42
C GLY A 119 -16.64 -0.14 -20.61
N PHE A 120 -17.78 -0.09 -21.29
CA PHE A 120 -18.61 -1.29 -21.55
C PHE A 120 -17.93 -2.30 -22.48
N SER A 121 -17.03 -1.86 -23.37
CA SER A 121 -16.34 -2.74 -24.30
C SER A 121 -15.37 -3.72 -23.63
N ASP A 122 -14.88 -3.42 -22.41
CA ASP A 122 -13.94 -4.29 -21.70
C ASP A 122 -14.63 -5.38 -20.87
N MET A 123 -15.97 -5.50 -20.90
CA MET A 123 -16.70 -6.56 -20.17
C MET A 123 -16.41 -7.97 -20.67
N GLY A 124 -16.06 -8.12 -21.96
CA GLY A 124 -15.67 -9.41 -22.53
C GLY A 124 -14.23 -9.83 -22.25
N ASN A 125 -13.47 -8.99 -21.53
CA ASN A 125 -12.07 -9.25 -21.21
C ASN A 125 -11.93 -10.47 -20.27
N PRO A 126 -11.03 -11.44 -20.54
CA PRO A 126 -10.76 -12.54 -19.63
C PRO A 126 -10.41 -12.11 -18.20
N HIS A 127 -9.84 -10.92 -18.03
CA HIS A 127 -9.48 -10.33 -16.74
C HIS A 127 -10.54 -9.35 -16.18
N ALA A 128 -11.72 -9.26 -16.80
CA ALA A 128 -12.84 -8.52 -16.26
C ALA A 128 -13.29 -9.11 -14.90
N PRO A 129 -13.96 -8.31 -14.05
CA PRO A 129 -14.46 -8.78 -12.76
C PRO A 129 -15.31 -10.05 -12.87
N ARG A 130 -15.24 -10.86 -11.82
CA ARG A 130 -16.04 -12.07 -11.66
C ARG A 130 -17.14 -11.75 -10.66
N VAL A 131 -18.39 -11.95 -11.09
CA VAL A 131 -19.58 -11.64 -10.32
C VAL A 131 -20.30 -12.92 -9.95
N PHE A 132 -20.82 -12.96 -8.73
CA PHE A 132 -21.52 -14.13 -8.20
C PHE A 132 -22.84 -13.72 -7.58
N GLU A 133 -23.85 -14.55 -7.79
CA GLU A 133 -25.15 -14.46 -7.14
C GLU A 133 -25.50 -15.82 -6.54
N ASN A 134 -25.88 -15.84 -5.26
CA ASN A 134 -26.15 -17.08 -4.52
C ASN A 134 -25.02 -18.11 -4.62
N GLY A 135 -23.77 -17.64 -4.58
CA GLY A 135 -22.56 -18.46 -4.70
C GLY A 135 -22.28 -19.02 -6.11
N ARG A 136 -23.06 -18.65 -7.12
CA ARG A 136 -22.87 -19.08 -8.51
C ARG A 136 -22.37 -17.92 -9.36
N ARG A 137 -21.40 -18.20 -10.24
CA ARG A 137 -20.90 -17.20 -11.19
C ARG A 137 -22.01 -16.85 -12.17
N ILE A 138 -22.22 -15.56 -12.38
CA ILE A 138 -23.13 -15.01 -13.41
C ILE A 138 -22.32 -14.26 -14.49
N ASP A 139 -22.95 -14.02 -15.63
CA ASP A 139 -22.34 -13.22 -16.69
C ASP A 139 -22.17 -11.76 -16.26
N LEU A 140 -21.06 -11.13 -16.67
CA LEU A 140 -20.78 -9.75 -16.25
C LEU A 140 -21.73 -8.74 -16.90
N VAL A 141 -22.17 -8.97 -18.13
CA VAL A 141 -23.14 -8.10 -18.81
C VAL A 141 -24.49 -8.20 -18.11
N GLU A 142 -24.93 -9.42 -17.78
CA GLU A 142 -26.15 -9.66 -17.00
C GLU A 142 -26.07 -8.96 -15.63
N ALA A 143 -24.96 -9.12 -14.91
CA ALA A 143 -24.74 -8.46 -13.63
C ALA A 143 -24.83 -6.93 -13.73
N VAL A 144 -24.17 -6.34 -14.73
CA VAL A 144 -24.18 -4.88 -14.95
C VAL A 144 -25.59 -4.40 -15.27
N GLN A 145 -26.34 -5.10 -16.13
CA GLN A 145 -27.72 -4.75 -16.45
C GLN A 145 -28.65 -4.80 -15.23
N LYS A 146 -28.43 -5.76 -14.33
CA LYS A 146 -29.24 -5.96 -13.12
C LYS A 146 -28.91 -4.98 -12.00
N HIS A 147 -27.63 -4.64 -11.83
CA HIS A 147 -27.13 -3.96 -10.62
C HIS A 147 -26.62 -2.53 -10.83
N VAL A 148 -26.40 -2.10 -12.09
CA VAL A 148 -25.78 -0.80 -12.39
C VAL A 148 -26.76 0.12 -13.10
N THR A 149 -26.90 1.33 -12.55
CA THR A 149 -27.63 2.44 -13.21
C THR A 149 -26.65 3.46 -13.78
N MET A 150 -27.07 4.22 -14.78
CA MET A 150 -26.25 5.32 -15.33
C MET A 150 -25.94 6.41 -14.31
N GLN A 151 -26.81 6.58 -13.30
CA GLN A 151 -26.54 7.48 -12.17
C GLN A 151 -25.35 7.00 -11.34
N LEU A 152 -25.25 5.69 -11.06
CA LEU A 152 -24.12 5.11 -10.35
C LEU A 152 -22.82 5.23 -11.17
N VAL A 153 -22.87 4.98 -12.47
CA VAL A 153 -21.70 5.14 -13.37
C VAL A 153 -21.22 6.60 -13.36
N ALA A 154 -22.15 7.56 -13.48
CA ALA A 154 -21.82 8.99 -13.43
C ALA A 154 -21.25 9.41 -12.05
N GLN A 155 -21.79 8.85 -10.96
CA GLN A 155 -21.27 9.08 -9.61
C GLN A 155 -19.84 8.55 -9.47
N ALA A 156 -19.59 7.32 -9.91
CA ALA A 156 -18.26 6.72 -9.90
C ALA A 156 -17.27 7.55 -10.75
N GLY A 157 -17.67 7.98 -11.95
CA GLY A 157 -16.86 8.85 -12.80
C GLY A 157 -16.46 10.17 -12.14
N ARG A 158 -17.41 10.85 -11.48
CA ARG A 158 -17.12 12.09 -10.73
C ARG A 158 -16.16 11.85 -9.58
N HIS A 159 -16.34 10.76 -8.84
CA HIS A 159 -15.47 10.42 -7.74
C HIS A 159 -14.04 10.15 -8.21
N MET A 160 -13.87 9.34 -9.27
CA MET A 160 -12.54 9.07 -9.84
C MET A 160 -11.84 10.37 -10.27
N LYS A 161 -12.55 11.26 -10.98
CA LYS A 161 -11.99 12.56 -11.36
C LYS A 161 -11.56 13.39 -10.16
N ALA A 162 -12.37 13.44 -9.10
CA ALA A 162 -12.02 14.17 -7.88
C ALA A 162 -10.77 13.60 -7.20
N VAL A 163 -10.59 12.28 -7.19
CA VAL A 163 -9.39 11.62 -6.67
C VAL A 163 -8.17 11.96 -7.53
N ASP A 164 -8.30 11.92 -8.86
CA ASP A 164 -7.22 12.27 -9.79
C ASP A 164 -6.80 13.74 -9.65
N ASP A 165 -7.76 14.65 -9.47
CA ASP A 165 -7.49 16.08 -9.24
C ASP A 165 -6.72 16.32 -7.93
N VAL A 166 -7.05 15.58 -6.85
CA VAL A 166 -6.31 15.65 -5.58
C VAL A 166 -4.90 15.11 -5.72
N ARG A 167 -4.72 14.00 -6.47
CA ARG A 167 -3.40 13.44 -6.77
C ARG A 167 -2.53 14.42 -7.56
N ALA A 168 -3.05 14.97 -8.65
CA ALA A 168 -2.33 15.92 -9.49
C ALA A 168 -1.85 17.15 -8.70
N ARG A 169 -2.64 17.60 -7.70
CA ARG A 169 -2.23 18.68 -6.79
C ARG A 169 -1.12 18.30 -5.82
N ARG A 170 -1.07 17.04 -5.35
CA ARG A 170 0.00 16.54 -4.47
C ARG A 170 1.32 16.34 -5.22
N GLU A 171 1.25 15.94 -6.48
CA GLU A 171 2.41 15.67 -7.34
C GLU A 171 2.92 16.93 -8.08
N ALA A 172 2.16 18.03 -8.06
CA ALA A 172 2.58 19.30 -8.66
C ALA A 172 3.91 19.79 -8.03
N PRO A 173 4.90 20.19 -8.86
CA PRO A 173 6.15 20.73 -8.37
C PRO A 173 5.89 21.92 -7.44
N LYS A 174 6.41 21.87 -6.20
CA LYS A 174 6.39 23.03 -5.30
C LYS A 174 7.29 24.09 -5.90
N ASP A 175 6.68 25.09 -6.53
CA ASP A 175 7.35 26.23 -7.13
C ASP A 175 8.15 26.96 -6.02
N ARG A 176 9.48 26.76 -6.00
CA ARG A 176 10.38 27.53 -5.13
C ARG A 176 10.42 28.94 -5.68
N ARG A 177 9.44 29.77 -5.32
CA ARG A 177 9.55 31.21 -5.49
C ARG A 177 10.78 31.69 -4.73
N LYS A 178 11.70 32.29 -5.48
CA LYS A 178 12.84 33.04 -4.99
C LYS A 178 12.32 34.22 -4.18
N ASP A 179 12.30 34.11 -2.86
CA ASP A 179 12.26 35.29 -2.00
C ASP A 179 13.68 35.87 -1.96
N ALA A 180 13.93 36.73 -2.94
CA ALA A 180 15.02 37.70 -2.88
C ALA A 180 14.60 38.87 -1.96
N SER A 181 15.58 39.44 -1.28
CA SER A 181 15.59 40.71 -0.53
C SER A 181 14.88 40.77 0.83
N VAL A 182 15.61 40.41 1.88
CA VAL A 182 15.48 41.06 3.19
C VAL A 182 16.52 42.20 3.24
N PRO A 183 16.14 43.48 3.44
CA PRO A 183 17.12 44.54 3.67
C PRO A 183 17.75 44.39 5.05
N LEU A 184 19.08 44.39 5.10
CA LEU A 184 19.87 44.46 6.33
C LEU A 184 19.61 45.80 7.04
N VAL A 185 19.00 45.75 8.22
CA VAL A 185 18.96 46.87 9.16
C VAL A 185 20.34 46.98 9.85
N PRO A 186 20.95 48.18 9.97
CA PRO A 186 22.27 48.32 10.59
C PRO A 186 22.21 48.09 12.10
N GLN A 187 23.18 47.33 12.63
CA GLN A 187 23.41 47.18 14.06
C GLN A 187 24.00 48.45 14.67
N ALA A 188 23.55 48.77 15.88
CA ALA A 188 24.20 49.68 16.81
C ALA A 188 24.09 49.14 18.26
N PRO A 189 25.02 49.52 19.16
CA PRO A 189 25.71 48.59 20.04
C PRO A 189 25.08 48.44 21.44
N GLY A 190 25.37 47.31 22.07
CA GLY A 190 24.76 46.91 23.34
C GLY A 190 25.23 47.65 24.58
N ARG A 191 24.63 47.26 25.72
CA ARG A 191 25.27 47.14 27.03
C ARG A 191 24.36 46.39 27.99
N HIS A 192 25.00 45.56 28.81
CA HIS A 192 24.47 44.83 29.94
C HIS A 192 23.94 45.75 31.04
N ALA A 193 22.89 45.35 31.73
CA ALA A 193 22.74 45.50 33.18
C ALA A 193 21.60 44.63 33.70
N TRP A 194 21.92 43.72 34.61
CA TRP A 194 20.99 43.10 35.54
C TRP A 194 20.50 44.15 36.54
N HIS A 195 19.24 44.10 36.95
CA HIS A 195 18.86 44.10 38.37
C HIS A 195 17.38 43.74 38.55
N SER A 196 17.15 43.09 39.70
CA SER A 196 15.94 42.53 40.28
C SER A 196 14.88 43.59 40.63
N ASP A 197 13.61 43.20 40.71
CA ASP A 197 12.86 43.12 41.97
C ASP A 197 11.37 42.80 41.75
N GLN A 198 10.78 42.26 42.82
CA GLN A 198 9.46 41.67 43.00
C GLN A 198 8.33 42.70 43.19
N ASP A 199 7.11 42.14 43.30
CA ASP A 199 5.89 42.70 43.93
C ASP A 199 5.13 43.74 43.08
N ASP A 200 3.80 43.83 43.05
CA ASP A 200 2.73 43.16 43.78
C ASP A 200 1.38 43.44 43.08
N SER A 201 0.38 42.61 43.37
CA SER A 201 -1.01 43.00 43.63
C SER A 201 -1.96 43.59 42.56
N SER A 202 -3.05 42.83 42.36
CA SER A 202 -4.47 43.26 42.54
C SER A 202 -5.33 43.73 41.34
N GLY A 203 -6.59 43.26 41.35
CA GLY A 203 -7.74 43.79 40.57
C GLY A 203 -8.33 42.76 39.60
N SER A 204 -9.16 41.79 40.01
CA SER A 204 -10.61 41.90 40.29
C SER A 204 -11.41 42.76 39.30
N SER A 205 -12.26 42.12 38.49
CA SER A 205 -13.68 42.46 38.25
C SER A 205 -14.17 41.68 37.02
N THR A 206 -14.85 40.54 37.20
CA THR A 206 -16.31 40.33 37.31
C THR A 206 -17.15 40.57 36.04
N ARG A 207 -18.12 39.63 35.88
CA ARG A 207 -19.37 39.65 35.09
C ARG A 207 -19.23 39.32 33.59
N ARG A 208 -20.09 38.49 32.98
CA ARG A 208 -21.36 37.85 33.39
C ARG A 208 -21.69 36.71 32.43
N ARG A 209 -22.30 35.65 32.99
CA ARG A 209 -23.05 34.57 32.32
C ARG A 209 -24.38 35.08 31.72
N ALA A 210 -24.88 34.32 30.75
CA ALA A 210 -26.25 33.73 30.64
C ALA A 210 -26.61 33.66 29.13
N SER A 211 -26.92 32.56 28.44
CA SER A 211 -27.76 31.36 28.68
C SER A 211 -29.20 31.66 29.07
N GLU A 212 -30.12 31.46 28.11
CA GLU A 212 -31.50 30.95 28.25
C GLU A 212 -32.04 30.72 26.80
N ASP A 213 -32.41 29.53 26.34
CA ASP A 213 -33.52 28.61 26.66
C ASP A 213 -34.78 28.84 25.80
N GLY A 214 -35.44 27.76 25.34
CA GLY A 214 -36.82 27.84 24.81
C GLY A 214 -37.20 27.05 23.54
N THR A 215 -37.46 25.75 23.71
CA THR A 215 -38.64 24.94 23.26
C THR A 215 -39.26 24.97 21.83
N ASP A 216 -39.48 23.73 21.34
CA ASP A 216 -40.25 23.12 20.22
C ASP A 216 -41.70 23.65 19.97
N PRO A 217 -42.39 23.43 18.80
CA PRO A 217 -42.83 22.06 18.39
C PRO A 217 -43.06 21.73 16.88
N SER A 218 -42.93 20.44 16.57
CA SER A 218 -43.76 19.57 15.68
C SER A 218 -43.85 19.78 14.15
N GLY A 219 -43.60 18.68 13.41
CA GLY A 219 -44.37 18.28 12.21
C GLY A 219 -43.62 18.28 10.88
N GLY A 220 -43.40 17.09 10.29
CA GLY A 220 -43.03 16.97 8.88
C GLY A 220 -42.29 15.69 8.50
N SER A 221 -43.04 14.72 7.97
CA SER A 221 -42.49 13.57 7.26
C SER A 221 -41.67 14.02 6.04
N SER A 222 -40.39 13.67 5.99
CA SER A 222 -39.68 13.53 4.72
C SER A 222 -38.63 12.45 4.86
N SER A 223 -38.77 11.41 4.04
CA SER A 223 -37.77 10.39 3.76
C SER A 223 -36.48 11.06 3.29
N SER A 224 -35.58 11.35 4.23
CA SER A 224 -34.23 11.80 3.93
C SER A 224 -33.39 10.57 3.62
N HIS A 225 -33.30 10.21 2.34
CA HIS A 225 -32.13 9.49 1.85
C HIS A 225 -30.92 10.37 2.13
N SER A 226 -30.25 10.10 3.25
CA SER A 226 -28.97 10.71 3.56
C SER A 226 -28.02 10.38 2.42
N PRO A 227 -27.39 11.36 1.76
CA PRO A 227 -26.34 11.05 0.80
C PRO A 227 -25.25 10.30 1.55
N VAL A 228 -24.84 9.15 1.00
CA VAL A 228 -23.67 8.41 1.48
C VAL A 228 -22.50 9.39 1.57
N SER A 229 -22.16 9.78 2.79
CA SER A 229 -21.03 10.66 3.05
C SER A 229 -19.78 9.84 2.83
N ILE A 230 -19.24 9.91 1.61
CA ILE A 230 -17.89 9.44 1.32
C ILE A 230 -16.97 10.36 2.13
N ARG A 231 -16.62 9.93 3.35
CA ARG A 231 -15.57 10.59 4.10
C ARG A 231 -14.28 10.39 3.32
N ALA A 232 -13.83 11.44 2.65
CA ALA A 232 -12.48 11.54 2.13
C ALA A 232 -11.50 11.54 3.31
N ARG A 233 -11.27 10.37 3.90
CA ARG A 233 -10.17 10.11 4.82
C ARG A 233 -9.12 9.38 3.99
N ASP A 234 -7.99 10.07 3.82
CA ASP A 234 -6.77 9.59 3.18
C ASP A 234 -6.98 8.59 2.06
N SER A 235 -7.44 9.16 0.94
CA SER A 235 -7.38 8.63 -0.42
C SER A 235 -6.20 7.68 -0.61
N PHE A 236 -6.48 6.38 -0.50
CA PHE A 236 -5.54 5.32 -0.83
C PHE A 236 -6.13 4.33 -1.85
N LEU A 237 -7.16 4.73 -2.60
CA LEU A 237 -7.33 4.28 -3.99
C LEU A 237 -6.34 5.01 -4.90
N LEU A 238 -5.05 4.81 -4.65
CA LEU A 238 -4.00 5.10 -5.60
C LEU A 238 -3.91 3.89 -6.53
N PHE A 239 -4.68 3.91 -7.61
CA PHE A 239 -4.30 3.16 -8.80
C PHE A 239 -3.20 3.94 -9.48
N ASP A 240 -1.98 3.56 -9.13
CA ASP A 240 -0.86 3.84 -9.99
C ASP A 240 -0.84 2.80 -11.11
N GLU A 241 -1.09 3.26 -12.33
CA GLU A 241 -0.65 2.58 -13.54
C GLU A 241 0.87 2.77 -13.76
N GLN A 242 1.62 3.39 -12.83
CA GLN A 242 3.07 3.20 -12.80
C GLN A 242 3.38 1.78 -12.35
N ARG A 243 3.63 0.97 -13.38
CA ARG A 243 4.57 -0.14 -13.44
C ARG A 243 5.11 -0.56 -12.05
N VAL A 244 4.42 -1.48 -11.39
CA VAL A 244 5.09 -2.31 -10.38
C VAL A 244 5.99 -3.27 -11.15
N LEU A 245 7.13 -2.77 -11.66
CA LEU A 245 8.21 -3.57 -12.22
C LEU A 245 8.75 -4.41 -11.06
N ASP A 246 8.61 -5.73 -11.14
CA ASP A 246 9.28 -6.66 -10.26
C ASP A 246 10.50 -7.23 -10.98
N THR A 247 11.60 -7.47 -10.30
CA THR A 247 12.85 -7.91 -10.93
C THR A 247 12.73 -9.32 -11.53
N GLY A 248 13.27 -9.51 -12.73
CA GLY A 248 13.48 -10.80 -13.40
C GLY A 248 14.94 -11.02 -13.79
N ASP A 249 15.24 -12.22 -14.31
CA ASP A 249 16.58 -12.55 -14.82
C ASP A 249 16.99 -11.58 -15.95
N GLY A 250 18.21 -11.06 -15.89
CA GLY A 250 18.76 -10.12 -16.87
C GLY A 250 18.48 -8.64 -16.60
N ASP A 251 17.49 -8.29 -15.77
CA ASP A 251 17.15 -6.90 -15.43
C ASP A 251 18.34 -6.19 -14.79
N LEU A 252 18.52 -4.91 -15.09
CA LEU A 252 19.45 -4.06 -14.36
C LEU A 252 18.73 -3.54 -13.11
N VAL A 253 19.21 -3.96 -11.94
CA VAL A 253 18.58 -3.62 -10.66
C VAL A 253 19.42 -2.58 -9.93
N HIS A 254 18.75 -1.61 -9.31
CA HIS A 254 19.34 -0.59 -8.45
C HIS A 254 18.90 -0.89 -7.03
N VAL A 255 19.80 -1.33 -6.16
CA VAL A 255 19.44 -1.80 -4.82
C VAL A 255 20.31 -1.16 -3.74
N HIS A 256 19.68 -0.62 -2.70
CA HIS A 256 20.37 -0.39 -1.44
C HIS A 256 20.36 -1.66 -0.60
N TYR A 257 21.50 -2.00 -0.02
CA TYR A 257 21.56 -3.07 0.96
C TYR A 257 22.45 -2.72 2.14
N THR A 258 22.10 -3.28 3.28
CA THR A 258 22.97 -3.36 4.45
C THR A 258 23.09 -4.82 4.85
N SER A 259 24.32 -5.30 5.03
CA SER A 259 24.63 -6.68 5.37
C SER A 259 25.15 -6.78 6.80
N PHE A 260 24.79 -7.86 7.49
CA PHE A 260 25.17 -8.12 8.87
C PHE A 260 25.64 -9.57 9.03
N LEU A 261 26.64 -9.78 9.88
CA LEU A 261 27.05 -11.11 10.32
C LEU A 261 26.07 -11.60 11.38
N LYS A 262 25.37 -12.71 11.16
CA LYS A 262 24.28 -13.15 12.05
C LYS A 262 24.76 -13.45 13.47
N LYS A 263 25.95 -14.03 13.64
CA LYS A 263 26.46 -14.42 14.97
C LYS A 263 26.82 -13.22 15.84
N GLU A 264 27.46 -12.22 15.26
CA GLU A 264 27.97 -11.05 16.00
C GLU A 264 27.00 -9.86 15.95
N GLY A 265 26.05 -9.86 15.01
CA GLY A 265 25.17 -8.73 14.73
C GLY A 265 25.87 -7.54 14.06
N ALA A 266 27.19 -7.63 13.86
CA ALA A 266 28.00 -6.58 13.29
C ALA A 266 27.60 -6.29 11.83
N GLN A 267 27.44 -5.01 11.51
CA GLN A 267 27.30 -4.56 10.13
C GLN A 267 28.61 -4.82 9.39
N PHE A 268 28.51 -5.48 8.24
CA PHE A 268 29.66 -5.79 7.41
C PHE A 268 29.83 -4.76 6.28
N GLU A 269 28.78 -4.53 5.50
CA GLU A 269 28.78 -3.60 4.37
C GLU A 269 27.42 -2.91 4.22
N SER A 270 27.40 -1.64 3.80
CA SER A 270 26.18 -0.88 3.54
C SER A 270 26.37 0.02 2.34
N THR A 271 25.35 0.13 1.49
CA THR A 271 25.31 1.11 0.39
C THR A 271 24.45 2.33 0.68
N ARG A 272 23.90 2.45 1.90
CA ARG A 272 22.97 3.54 2.26
C ARG A 272 23.61 4.93 2.32
N ASP A 273 24.93 5.00 2.52
CA ASP A 273 25.65 6.28 2.63
C ASP A 273 26.15 6.80 1.26
N GLY A 274 25.80 6.13 0.16
CA GLY A 274 26.21 6.47 -1.20
C GLY A 274 25.16 6.10 -2.25
N ASP A 275 25.60 5.81 -3.48
CA ASP A 275 24.72 5.45 -4.59
C ASP A 275 24.17 4.01 -4.45
N PRO A 276 23.00 3.70 -5.05
CA PRO A 276 22.48 2.35 -5.12
C PRO A 276 23.47 1.39 -5.77
N TYR A 277 23.48 0.14 -5.33
CA TYR A 277 24.26 -0.90 -5.97
C TYR A 277 23.59 -1.35 -7.26
N VAL A 278 24.27 -1.17 -8.40
CA VAL A 278 23.70 -1.43 -9.73
C VAL A 278 24.35 -2.65 -10.38
N PHE A 279 23.55 -3.65 -10.75
CA PHE A 279 24.05 -4.84 -11.46
C PHE A 279 22.93 -5.55 -12.25
N LYS A 280 23.32 -6.43 -13.18
CA LYS A 280 22.36 -7.27 -13.92
C LYS A 280 22.01 -8.51 -13.12
N LEU A 281 20.74 -8.67 -12.75
CA LEU A 281 20.27 -9.82 -12.00
C LEU A 281 20.49 -11.12 -12.80
N GLY A 282 20.94 -12.18 -12.12
CA GLY A 282 21.30 -13.44 -12.77
C GLY A 282 22.68 -13.48 -13.43
N LYS A 283 23.38 -12.34 -13.50
CA LYS A 283 24.77 -12.28 -13.98
C LYS A 283 25.71 -12.15 -12.81
N CYS A 284 26.73 -13.00 -12.80
CA CYS A 284 27.84 -12.93 -11.85
C CYS A 284 29.10 -12.49 -12.61
N LYS A 285 29.75 -11.43 -12.14
CA LYS A 285 31.03 -10.93 -12.71
C LYS A 285 32.19 -11.09 -11.73
N ASP A 286 31.94 -10.84 -10.44
CA ASP A 286 32.94 -10.88 -9.39
C ASP A 286 32.42 -11.70 -8.21
N HIS A 287 32.96 -12.90 -8.01
CA HIS A 287 32.54 -13.82 -6.95
C HIS A 287 32.79 -13.30 -5.52
N SER A 288 33.49 -12.17 -5.37
CA SER A 288 33.63 -11.47 -4.09
C SER A 288 32.50 -10.50 -3.78
N LYS A 289 31.57 -10.28 -4.74
CA LYS A 289 30.45 -9.36 -4.63
C LYS A 289 29.11 -10.08 -4.41
N PRO A 290 28.14 -9.43 -3.75
CA PRO A 290 26.93 -10.12 -3.28
C PRO A 290 26.05 -10.64 -4.41
N GLU A 291 26.05 -10.03 -5.60
CA GLU A 291 25.31 -10.48 -6.78
C GLU A 291 25.69 -11.87 -7.26
N CYS A 292 26.88 -12.38 -6.90
CA CYS A 292 27.29 -13.74 -7.23
C CYS A 292 26.75 -14.80 -6.23
N MET A 293 26.19 -14.37 -5.11
CA MET A 293 25.59 -15.29 -4.14
C MET A 293 24.20 -15.70 -4.59
N LYS A 294 23.98 -17.02 -4.74
CA LYS A 294 22.66 -17.58 -5.11
C LYS A 294 21.55 -17.11 -4.17
N GLY A 295 21.85 -17.02 -2.86
CA GLY A 295 20.88 -16.55 -1.86
C GLY A 295 20.53 -15.08 -2.01
N PHE A 296 21.48 -14.23 -2.42
CA PHE A 296 21.26 -12.81 -2.65
C PHE A 296 20.45 -12.57 -3.94
N GLN A 297 20.79 -13.25 -5.04
CA GLN A 297 19.99 -13.20 -6.27
C GLN A 297 18.54 -13.66 -6.04
N SER A 298 18.39 -14.79 -5.33
CA SER A 298 17.06 -15.34 -4.99
C SER A 298 16.26 -14.40 -4.08
N ALA A 299 16.95 -13.66 -3.20
CA ALA A 299 16.32 -12.66 -2.36
C ALA A 299 15.83 -11.43 -3.15
N LEU A 300 16.46 -11.10 -4.28
CA LEU A 300 16.07 -9.97 -5.12
C LEU A 300 15.00 -10.34 -6.13
N LEU A 301 15.00 -11.55 -6.67
CA LEU A 301 13.99 -11.99 -7.64
C LEU A 301 12.55 -11.70 -7.18
N GLY A 302 11.74 -11.18 -8.10
CA GLY A 302 10.37 -10.74 -7.83
C GLY A 302 10.24 -9.55 -6.86
N MET A 303 11.32 -8.82 -6.54
CA MET A 303 11.21 -7.57 -5.78
C MET A 303 10.70 -6.44 -6.67
N CYS A 304 9.78 -5.63 -6.16
CA CYS A 304 9.30 -4.44 -6.85
C CYS A 304 10.16 -3.21 -6.54
N ALA A 305 10.22 -2.21 -7.43
CA ALA A 305 10.78 -0.91 -7.07
C ALA A 305 10.08 -0.33 -5.81
N GLY A 306 10.87 0.23 -4.88
CA GLY A 306 10.44 0.67 -3.55
C GLY A 306 10.29 -0.45 -2.51
N GLU A 307 10.41 -1.73 -2.88
CA GLU A 307 10.26 -2.84 -1.94
C GLU A 307 11.47 -2.95 -1.00
N LYS A 308 11.19 -3.09 0.30
CA LYS A 308 12.17 -3.43 1.33
C LYS A 308 12.03 -4.89 1.74
N ARG A 309 13.14 -5.62 1.84
CA ARG A 309 13.15 -7.05 2.14
C ARG A 309 14.31 -7.42 3.07
N LYS A 310 14.03 -8.18 4.11
CA LYS A 310 15.06 -8.80 4.95
C LYS A 310 15.30 -10.23 4.50
N ALA A 311 16.52 -10.57 4.13
CA ALA A 311 16.91 -11.90 3.68
C ALA A 311 17.99 -12.49 4.59
N THR A 312 17.88 -13.77 4.94
CA THR A 312 18.94 -14.50 5.63
C THR A 312 19.55 -15.50 4.66
N VAL A 313 20.81 -15.29 4.30
CA VAL A 313 21.55 -16.13 3.37
C VAL A 313 22.42 -17.11 4.16
N PRO A 314 22.12 -18.42 4.12
CA PRO A 314 22.98 -19.42 4.77
C PRO A 314 24.32 -19.55 4.04
N PRO A 315 25.38 -20.04 4.71
CA PRO A 315 26.73 -20.14 4.13
C PRO A 315 26.77 -20.88 2.79
N LYS A 316 25.94 -21.93 2.63
CA LYS A 316 25.83 -22.73 1.40
C LYS A 316 25.31 -21.95 0.18
N LEU A 317 24.64 -20.83 0.40
CA LEU A 317 24.09 -19.95 -0.64
C LEU A 317 24.77 -18.57 -0.67
N GLY A 318 25.79 -18.38 0.18
CA GLY A 318 26.58 -17.16 0.28
C GLY A 318 27.80 -17.19 -0.65
N PHE A 319 28.88 -16.53 -0.23
CA PHE A 319 30.11 -16.44 -1.00
C PHE A 319 30.80 -17.80 -1.22
N ASP A 320 31.41 -17.96 -2.38
CA ASP A 320 32.27 -19.10 -2.68
C ASP A 320 33.49 -19.13 -1.75
N LYS A 321 33.91 -20.35 -1.37
CA LYS A 321 35.02 -20.53 -0.39
C LYS A 321 36.32 -19.81 -0.78
N LYS A 322 36.58 -19.66 -2.09
CA LYS A 322 37.81 -19.03 -2.62
C LYS A 322 37.70 -17.52 -2.81
N ALA A 323 36.48 -16.98 -2.91
CA ALA A 323 36.23 -15.58 -3.21
C ALA A 323 35.57 -14.82 -2.04
N ARG A 324 35.35 -15.50 -0.91
CA ARG A 324 34.76 -14.91 0.29
C ARG A 324 35.65 -13.79 0.83
N PRO A 325 35.10 -12.58 1.04
CA PRO A 325 35.81 -11.47 1.69
C PRO A 325 36.40 -11.82 3.06
N SER A 326 37.52 -11.18 3.40
CA SER A 326 38.10 -11.26 4.74
C SER A 326 37.10 -10.73 5.79
N GLY A 327 37.06 -11.38 6.95
CA GLY A 327 36.11 -11.04 8.02
C GLY A 327 34.81 -11.86 8.02
N ILE A 328 34.49 -12.57 6.93
CA ILE A 328 33.34 -13.51 6.90
C ILE A 328 33.82 -14.94 7.15
N ARG A 329 33.29 -15.59 8.20
CA ARG A 329 33.60 -16.99 8.54
C ARG A 329 32.95 -17.97 7.57
N SER A 330 33.47 -19.20 7.51
CA SER A 330 32.98 -20.24 6.59
C SER A 330 31.60 -20.79 6.91
N ASP A 331 31.17 -20.65 8.15
CA ASP A 331 29.88 -21.09 8.68
C ASP A 331 28.96 -19.91 9.02
N GLU A 332 29.29 -18.71 8.56
CA GLU A 332 28.54 -17.48 8.87
C GLU A 332 27.28 -17.34 8.04
N HIS A 333 26.15 -17.05 8.70
CA HIS A 333 24.94 -16.63 8.01
C HIS A 333 24.99 -15.12 7.80
N LEU A 334 24.61 -14.67 6.61
CA LEU A 334 24.51 -13.25 6.32
C LEU A 334 23.06 -12.80 6.39
N ILE A 335 22.81 -11.66 7.00
CA ILE A 335 21.51 -11.00 6.98
C ILE A 335 21.61 -9.78 6.08
N PHE A 336 20.72 -9.67 5.11
CA PHE A 336 20.61 -8.51 4.23
C PHE A 336 19.33 -7.75 4.52
N HIS A 337 19.43 -6.44 4.68
CA HIS A 337 18.32 -5.50 4.60
C HIS A 337 18.38 -4.85 3.22
N LEU A 338 17.51 -5.27 2.32
CA LEU A 338 17.44 -4.85 0.92
C LEU A 338 16.38 -3.76 0.75
N GLU A 339 16.62 -2.84 -0.16
CA GLU A 339 15.68 -1.83 -0.64
C GLU A 339 15.89 -1.69 -2.15
N MET A 340 14.91 -2.16 -2.94
CA MET A 340 14.95 -1.99 -4.38
C MET A 340 14.63 -0.53 -4.69
N VAL A 341 15.57 0.19 -5.28
CA VAL A 341 15.43 1.60 -5.63
C VAL A 341 14.73 1.70 -6.99
N ASP A 342 15.26 1.01 -7.99
CA ASP A 342 14.76 1.06 -9.36
C ASP A 342 15.13 -0.19 -10.17
N ILE A 343 14.47 -0.40 -11.30
CA ILE A 343 14.62 -1.58 -12.16
C ILE A 343 14.56 -1.16 -13.63
N ASP A 344 15.68 -1.27 -14.33
CA ASP A 344 15.69 -1.20 -15.80
C ASP A 344 15.51 -2.60 -16.38
N LYS A 345 14.46 -2.77 -17.17
CA LYS A 345 14.13 -4.06 -17.79
C LYS A 345 15.15 -4.46 -18.85
N ALA A 346 15.47 -5.76 -18.85
CA ALA A 346 16.45 -6.39 -19.74
C ALA A 346 16.15 -6.24 -21.24
#